data_AF-A0A2E7E611-F1
#
_entry.id   AF-A0A2E7E611-F1
#
_cell.length_a   1.000
_cell.length_b   1.000
_cell.length_c   1.000
_cell.angle_alpha   90.00
_cell.angle_beta   90.00
_cell.angle_gamma   90.00
#
_symmetry.space_group_name_H-M   'P 1'
#
loop_
_entity.id
_entity.type
_entity.pdbx_description
1 polymer ?
#
loop_
_entity_poly.entity_id
_entity_poly.type
_entity_poly.pdbx_seq_one_letter_code
_entity_poly.pdbx_strand_id
1 'polypeptide(L)'
;MKSSETRKAFLDFFASKGHEVVSSSPLVPGNDPTLLFTNAGMVQFKDVFLGQDQRSYTRATTSQRCVRAGGKHNDLENVGYTARHHTFFEMLGNFSFGDYFKEDAIKFAWEFLTSEKWLNLPVEKLLVTVYAEDDEAFDIWNKQVGVPAEKIIRIGDNKGSRYASDNFWQMGDTGPCGPCTEIFY
;
A
#
# COMPACT_ATOMS: atom_id res chain seq x y z
N MET A 1 -5.79 20.78 2.92
CA MET A 1 -5.50 20.33 1.53
C MET A 1 -6.77 19.69 0.98
N LYS A 2 -7.20 20.06 -0.23
CA LYS A 2 -8.32 19.39 -0.93
C LYS A 2 -7.87 17.99 -1.38
N SER A 3 -8.80 17.05 -1.52
CA SER A 3 -8.48 15.68 -1.95
C SER A 3 -7.72 15.62 -3.29
N SER A 4 -8.02 16.55 -4.21
CA SER A 4 -7.31 16.68 -5.49
C SER A 4 -5.86 17.13 -5.34
N GLU A 5 -5.59 18.01 -4.36
CA GLU A 5 -4.24 18.50 -4.05
C GLU A 5 -3.43 17.39 -3.40
N THR A 6 -4.02 16.61 -2.48
CA THR A 6 -3.37 15.45 -1.85
C THR A 6 -2.99 14.39 -2.88
N ARG A 7 -3.91 14.07 -3.82
CA ARG A 7 -3.63 13.16 -4.93
C ARG A 7 -2.43 13.65 -5.75
N LYS A 8 -2.44 14.92 -6.15
CA LYS A 8 -1.35 15.50 -6.93
C LYS A 8 -0.03 15.49 -6.16
N ALA A 9 -0.04 15.90 -4.89
CA ALA A 9 1.14 15.91 -4.04
C ALA A 9 1.78 14.52 -3.91
N PHE A 10 0.98 13.47 -3.77
CA PHE A 10 1.48 12.09 -3.73
C PHE A 10 2.18 11.68 -5.03
N LEU A 11 1.55 11.93 -6.17
CA LEU A 11 2.13 11.61 -7.48
C LEU A 11 3.39 12.42 -7.74
N ASP A 12 3.38 13.72 -7.44
CA ASP A 12 4.53 14.61 -7.58
C ASP A 12 5.69 14.20 -6.65
N PHE A 13 5.39 13.77 -5.42
CA PHE A 13 6.40 13.26 -4.49
C PHE A 13 7.15 12.07 -5.09
N PHE A 14 6.43 11.03 -5.52
CA PHE A 14 7.08 9.84 -6.07
C PHE A 14 7.70 10.10 -7.44
N ALA A 15 7.12 10.96 -8.29
CA ALA A 15 7.77 11.41 -9.51
C ALA A 15 9.13 12.09 -9.21
N SER A 16 9.21 12.90 -8.15
CA SER A 16 10.47 13.52 -7.71
C SER A 16 11.49 12.52 -7.17
N LYS A 17 11.06 11.30 -6.82
CA LYS A 17 11.91 10.16 -6.42
C LYS A 17 12.19 9.20 -7.59
N GLY A 18 11.86 9.57 -8.82
CA GLY A 18 12.16 8.81 -10.04
C GLY A 18 11.16 7.71 -10.37
N HIS A 19 9.95 7.73 -9.80
CA HIS A 19 8.88 6.81 -10.18
C HIS A 19 8.16 7.30 -11.44
N GLU A 20 7.89 6.40 -12.37
CA GLU A 20 7.04 6.69 -13.52
C GLU A 20 5.59 6.92 -13.06
N VAL A 21 4.97 8.03 -13.46
CA VAL A 21 3.56 8.31 -13.15
C VAL A 21 2.68 7.56 -14.14
N VAL A 22 2.06 6.46 -13.69
CA VAL A 22 1.22 5.61 -14.54
C VAL A 22 -0.26 5.93 -14.31
N SER A 23 -1.02 5.96 -15.40
CA SER A 23 -2.47 6.19 -15.33
C SER A 23 -3.19 5.05 -14.62
N SER A 24 -4.30 5.38 -13.96
CA SER A 24 -5.14 4.37 -13.34
C SER A 24 -5.81 3.48 -14.39
N SER A 25 -5.74 2.16 -14.17
CA SER A 25 -6.36 1.15 -15.02
C SER A 25 -7.90 1.14 -14.87
N PRO A 26 -8.64 0.52 -15.82
CA PRO A 26 -10.08 0.32 -15.71
C PRO A 26 -10.50 -0.46 -14.45
N LEU A 27 -11.76 -0.27 -14.04
CA LEU A 27 -12.34 -1.04 -12.93
C LEU A 27 -12.61 -2.49 -13.28
N VAL A 28 -12.80 -2.80 -14.57
CA VAL A 28 -12.95 -4.17 -15.07
C VAL A 28 -11.59 -4.63 -15.58
N PRO A 29 -10.95 -5.64 -14.95
CA PRO A 29 -9.68 -6.18 -15.42
C PRO A 29 -9.85 -6.79 -16.82
N GLY A 30 -8.93 -6.47 -17.74
CA GLY A 30 -9.00 -6.99 -19.11
C GLY A 30 -8.62 -8.47 -19.23
N ASN A 31 -7.62 -8.91 -18.45
CA ASN A 31 -6.94 -10.20 -18.63
C ASN A 31 -6.86 -11.04 -17.35
N ASP A 32 -7.67 -10.75 -16.33
CA ASP A 32 -7.66 -11.53 -15.07
C ASP A 32 -9.05 -12.09 -14.76
N PRO A 33 -9.32 -13.37 -15.12
CA PRO A 33 -10.62 -14.00 -14.86
C PRO A 33 -10.87 -14.27 -13.38
N THR A 34 -9.87 -14.10 -12.50
CA THR A 34 -10.01 -14.34 -11.06
C THR A 34 -10.47 -13.11 -10.29
N LEU A 35 -10.48 -11.93 -10.93
CA LEU A 35 -10.88 -10.66 -10.30
C LEU A 35 -12.17 -10.10 -10.90
N LEU A 36 -13.15 -9.84 -10.02
CA LEU A 36 -14.40 -9.20 -10.41
C LEU A 36 -14.20 -7.72 -10.76
N PHE A 37 -13.50 -6.99 -9.89
CA PHE A 37 -13.16 -5.57 -10.09
C PHE A 37 -11.72 -5.31 -9.65
N THR A 38 -11.10 -4.27 -10.21
CA THR A 38 -9.84 -3.72 -9.72
C THR A 38 -10.03 -3.21 -8.29
N ASN A 39 -9.43 -3.90 -7.31
CA ASN A 39 -9.59 -3.63 -5.88
C ASN A 39 -8.34 -3.00 -5.23
N ALA A 40 -7.24 -2.88 -6.00
CA ALA A 40 -5.96 -2.34 -5.57
C ALA A 40 -5.14 -1.77 -6.75
N GLY A 41 -4.20 -0.87 -6.46
CA GLY A 41 -3.28 -0.29 -7.45
C GLY A 41 -2.35 -1.30 -8.12
N MET A 42 -1.98 -2.37 -7.41
CA MET A 42 -1.05 -3.40 -7.90
C MET A 42 -1.63 -4.30 -9.00
N VAL A 43 -2.97 -4.33 -9.17
CA VAL A 43 -3.65 -5.27 -10.10
C VAL A 43 -3.11 -5.13 -11.53
N GLN A 44 -2.89 -3.90 -12.01
CA GLN A 44 -2.36 -3.64 -13.36
C GLN A 44 -0.86 -3.97 -13.52
N PHE A 45 -0.20 -4.30 -12.41
CA PHE A 45 1.22 -4.67 -12.35
C PHE A 45 1.41 -6.13 -11.90
N LYS A 46 0.33 -6.93 -11.82
CA LYS A 46 0.36 -8.33 -11.39
C LYS A 46 1.46 -9.12 -12.12
N ASP A 47 1.46 -9.07 -13.44
CA ASP A 47 2.40 -9.83 -14.27
C ASP A 47 3.84 -9.29 -14.17
N VAL A 48 4.01 -8.01 -13.84
CA VAL A 48 5.33 -7.42 -13.54
C VAL A 48 5.88 -8.00 -12.23
N PHE A 49 5.06 -8.09 -11.19
CA PHE A 49 5.45 -8.74 -9.93
C PHE A 49 5.72 -10.24 -10.08
N LEU A 50 5.07 -10.91 -11.03
CA LEU A 50 5.31 -12.32 -11.38
C LEU A 50 6.51 -12.50 -12.32
N GLY A 51 7.15 -11.43 -12.80
CA GLY A 51 8.25 -11.48 -13.76
C GLY A 51 7.85 -11.90 -15.18
N GLN A 52 6.55 -11.86 -15.51
CA GLN A 52 5.99 -12.25 -16.80
C GLN A 52 5.83 -11.06 -17.76
N ASP A 53 5.83 -9.84 -17.23
CA ASP A 53 5.80 -8.58 -17.98
C ASP A 53 7.01 -7.71 -17.58
N GLN A 54 7.65 -7.07 -18.55
CA GLN A 54 8.77 -6.16 -18.33
C GLN A 54 8.42 -4.76 -18.81
N ARG A 55 8.55 -3.79 -17.90
CA ARG A 55 8.33 -2.38 -18.20
C ARG A 55 9.65 -1.69 -18.50
N SER A 56 9.58 -0.56 -19.21
CA SER A 56 10.74 0.32 -19.41
C SER A 56 11.19 1.06 -18.15
N TYR A 57 10.47 0.88 -17.04
CA TYR A 57 10.72 1.48 -15.73
C TYR A 57 10.72 0.40 -14.65
N THR A 58 11.55 0.58 -13.62
CA THR A 58 11.64 -0.31 -12.44
C THR A 58 10.86 0.22 -11.24
N ARG A 59 10.32 1.44 -11.34
CA ARG A 59 9.54 2.12 -10.29
C ARG A 59 8.35 2.83 -10.90
N ALA A 60 7.18 2.76 -10.25
CA ALA A 60 5.97 3.44 -10.73
C ALA A 60 5.14 4.03 -9.58
N THR A 61 4.32 5.05 -9.86
CA THR A 61 3.35 5.61 -8.92
C THR A 61 2.01 5.87 -9.60
N THR A 62 0.90 5.66 -8.88
CA THR A 62 -0.47 5.77 -9.41
C THR A 62 -1.48 6.27 -8.38
N SER A 63 -2.60 6.80 -8.87
CA SER A 63 -3.83 6.99 -8.09
C SER A 63 -4.92 6.10 -8.67
N GLN A 64 -5.01 4.85 -8.20
CA GLN A 64 -5.88 3.84 -8.79
C GLN A 64 -7.32 3.95 -8.28
N ARG A 65 -8.29 4.10 -9.17
CA ARG A 65 -9.71 3.90 -8.85
C ARG A 65 -9.98 2.43 -8.53
N CYS A 66 -10.55 2.15 -7.37
CA CYS A 66 -10.77 0.81 -6.84
C CYS A 66 -12.25 0.58 -6.52
N VAL A 67 -12.71 -0.66 -6.68
CA VAL A 67 -14.00 -1.12 -6.15
C VAL A 67 -13.81 -2.34 -5.26
N ARG A 68 -14.34 -2.28 -4.03
CA ARG A 68 -14.41 -3.38 -3.07
C ARG A 68 -15.85 -3.71 -2.71
N ALA A 69 -16.57 -4.32 -3.65
CA ALA A 69 -17.97 -4.69 -3.53
C ALA A 69 -18.24 -6.16 -3.88
N GLY A 70 -17.21 -7.02 -3.74
CA GLY A 70 -17.31 -8.45 -4.05
C GLY A 70 -15.94 -9.13 -4.15
N GLY A 71 -15.92 -10.46 -4.14
CA GLY A 71 -14.69 -11.25 -4.13
C GLY A 71 -13.97 -11.22 -2.77
N LYS A 72 -12.64 -11.38 -2.79
CA LYS A 72 -11.80 -11.46 -1.57
C LYS A 72 -11.84 -10.19 -0.69
N HIS A 73 -11.97 -9.02 -1.31
CA HIS A 73 -12.08 -7.74 -0.61
C HIS A 73 -13.46 -7.14 -0.85
N ASN A 74 -14.33 -7.23 0.15
CA ASN A 74 -15.70 -6.76 0.08
C ASN A 74 -16.03 -5.87 1.28
N ASP A 75 -16.23 -4.58 1.01
CA ASP A 75 -16.54 -3.58 2.01
C ASP A 75 -18.01 -3.13 1.96
N LEU A 76 -18.85 -3.79 1.13
CA LEU A 76 -20.24 -3.38 0.89
C LEU A 76 -21.05 -3.25 2.18
N GLU A 77 -20.97 -4.25 3.06
CA GLU A 77 -21.70 -4.28 4.34
C GLU A 77 -21.14 -3.31 5.40
N ASN A 78 -19.94 -2.75 5.17
CA ASN A 78 -19.30 -1.80 6.07
C ASN A 78 -19.68 -0.34 5.77
N VAL A 79 -20.19 -0.07 4.56
CA VAL A 79 -20.55 1.28 4.11
C VAL A 79 -21.76 1.78 4.89
N GLY A 80 -21.64 2.99 5.45
CA GLY A 80 -22.68 3.59 6.30
C GLY A 80 -22.57 3.23 7.79
N TYR A 81 -21.82 2.18 8.13
CA TYR A 81 -21.58 1.76 9.52
C TYR A 81 -20.25 2.24 10.10
N THR A 82 -19.31 2.61 9.22
CA THR A 82 -17.97 3.02 9.61
C THR A 82 -17.56 4.30 8.89
N ALA A 83 -16.63 5.05 9.50
CA ALA A 83 -16.12 6.30 8.93
C ALA A 83 -15.00 6.12 7.88
N ARG A 84 -14.63 4.88 7.54
CA ARG A 84 -13.41 4.57 6.75
C ARG A 84 -13.61 3.66 5.54
N HIS A 85 -14.79 3.07 5.37
CA HIS A 85 -15.04 2.13 4.28
C HIS A 85 -15.92 2.75 3.19
N HIS A 86 -15.50 2.55 1.95
CA HIS A 86 -16.24 2.89 0.74
C HIS A 86 -16.22 1.67 -0.19
N THR A 87 -17.24 1.54 -1.04
CA THR A 87 -17.17 0.58 -2.16
C THR A 87 -16.23 1.11 -3.24
N PHE A 88 -16.39 2.36 -3.67
CA PHE A 88 -15.51 3.05 -4.62
C PHE A 88 -14.58 4.01 -3.90
N PHE A 89 -13.28 3.90 -4.14
CA PHE A 89 -12.26 4.79 -3.57
C PHE A 89 -11.04 4.89 -4.49
N GLU A 90 -10.12 5.80 -4.19
CA GLU A 90 -8.82 5.86 -4.86
C GLU A 90 -7.72 5.37 -3.93
N MET A 91 -6.86 4.49 -4.46
CA MET A 91 -5.68 3.97 -3.79
C MET A 91 -4.44 4.66 -4.37
N LEU A 92 -3.79 5.48 -3.57
CA LEU A 92 -2.49 6.05 -3.89
C LEU A 92 -1.42 5.00 -3.64
N GLY A 93 -0.58 4.70 -4.64
CA GLY A 93 0.41 3.63 -4.52
C GLY A 93 1.69 3.93 -5.29
N ASN A 94 2.82 3.60 -4.67
CA ASN A 94 4.13 3.50 -5.29
C ASN A 94 4.56 2.03 -5.38
N PHE A 95 5.28 1.69 -6.44
CA PHE A 95 5.65 0.31 -6.75
C PHE A 95 7.14 0.24 -7.10
N SER A 96 7.78 -0.82 -6.61
CA SER A 96 9.15 -1.20 -6.92
C SER A 96 9.12 -2.57 -7.61
N PHE A 97 9.76 -2.67 -8.77
CA PHE A 97 9.84 -3.87 -9.58
C PHE A 97 11.29 -4.33 -9.65
N GLY A 98 11.78 -4.97 -8.58
CA GLY A 98 13.18 -5.38 -8.48
C GLY A 98 14.16 -4.20 -8.33
N ASP A 99 13.69 -3.06 -7.83
CA ASP A 99 14.47 -1.86 -7.55
C ASP A 99 14.79 -1.80 -6.05
N TYR A 100 14.28 -0.80 -5.34
CA TYR A 100 14.37 -0.68 -3.89
C TYR A 100 13.44 -1.64 -3.12
N PHE A 101 13.72 -1.84 -1.83
CA PHE A 101 12.97 -2.75 -0.98
C PHE A 101 12.52 -2.07 0.34
N LYS A 102 12.53 -2.79 1.47
CA LYS A 102 11.88 -2.35 2.73
C LYS A 102 12.36 -0.97 3.22
N GLU A 103 13.67 -0.76 3.28
CA GLU A 103 14.25 0.46 3.86
C GLU A 103 13.77 1.73 3.17
N ASP A 104 13.96 1.83 1.85
CA ASP A 104 13.54 2.99 1.07
C ASP A 104 12.02 3.10 0.99
N ALA A 105 11.28 1.99 0.93
CA ALA A 105 9.82 2.01 0.93
C ALA A 105 9.27 2.67 2.21
N ILE A 106 9.81 2.28 3.36
CA ILE A 106 9.46 2.87 4.66
C ILE A 106 9.88 4.34 4.71
N LYS A 107 11.11 4.68 4.29
CA LYS A 107 11.61 6.06 4.30
C LYS A 107 10.80 6.98 3.41
N PHE A 108 10.39 6.54 2.22
CA PHE A 108 9.55 7.35 1.34
C PHE A 108 8.16 7.58 1.91
N ALA A 109 7.52 6.54 2.45
CA ALA A 109 6.21 6.68 3.08
C ALA A 109 6.28 7.66 4.26
N TRP A 110 7.30 7.52 5.12
CA TRP A 110 7.50 8.39 6.27
C TRP A 110 7.79 9.84 5.85
N GLU A 111 8.70 10.07 4.90
CA GLU A 111 9.01 11.41 4.39
C GLU A 111 7.75 12.10 3.84
N PHE A 112 6.94 11.41 3.05
CA PHE A 112 5.72 11.98 2.49
C PHE A 112 4.71 12.38 3.59
N LEU A 113 4.56 11.54 4.62
CA LEU A 113 3.61 11.77 5.70
C LEU A 113 4.07 12.87 6.66
N THR A 114 5.34 12.91 7.05
CA THR A 114 5.80 13.70 8.20
C THR A 114 6.69 14.88 7.85
N SER A 115 7.23 14.95 6.63
CA SER A 115 8.05 16.10 6.23
C SER A 115 7.21 17.38 6.16
N GLU A 116 7.79 18.48 6.66
CA GLU A 116 7.21 19.83 6.55
C GLU A 116 6.92 20.25 5.09
N LYS A 117 7.62 19.66 4.12
CA LYS A 117 7.44 19.93 2.70
C LYS A 117 6.19 19.28 2.10
N TRP A 118 5.67 18.22 2.74
CA TRP A 118 4.60 17.38 2.17
C TRP A 118 3.34 17.46 3.03
N LEU A 119 2.94 16.37 3.70
CA LEU A 119 1.72 16.35 4.49
C LEU A 119 1.90 16.90 5.91
N ASN A 120 3.14 16.95 6.41
CA ASN A 120 3.49 17.49 7.72
C ASN A 120 2.56 17.00 8.84
N LEU A 121 2.28 15.69 8.85
CA LEU A 121 1.46 15.08 9.88
C LEU A 121 2.22 15.02 11.21
N PRO A 122 1.55 15.26 12.34
CA PRO A 122 2.16 15.13 13.67
C PRO A 122 2.60 13.69 13.93
N VAL A 123 3.90 13.47 14.06
CA VAL A 123 4.53 12.16 14.30
C VAL A 123 3.98 11.48 15.54
N GLU A 124 3.64 12.27 16.57
CA GLU A 124 3.07 11.78 17.83
C GLU A 124 1.68 11.17 17.68
N LYS A 125 0.98 11.37 16.55
CA LYS A 125 -0.30 10.69 16.27
C LYS A 125 -0.14 9.43 15.43
N LEU A 126 1.03 9.22 14.84
CA LEU A 126 1.29 8.04 14.02
C LEU A 126 1.70 6.85 14.90
N LEU A 127 1.24 5.67 14.51
CA LEU A 127 1.74 4.37 14.97
C LEU A 127 1.90 3.45 13.77
N VAL A 128 2.71 2.40 13.91
CA VAL A 128 2.98 1.46 12.82
C VAL A 128 2.80 0.02 13.28
N THR A 129 2.38 -0.84 12.36
CA THR A 129 2.34 -2.28 12.56
C THR A 129 3.34 -2.97 11.65
N VAL A 130 3.92 -4.08 12.11
CA VAL A 130 4.79 -4.96 11.30
C VAL A 130 4.36 -6.41 11.48
N TYR A 131 4.65 -7.26 10.50
CA TYR A 131 4.42 -8.70 10.66
C TYR A 131 5.28 -9.25 11.80
N ALA A 132 4.74 -10.18 12.59
CA ALA A 132 5.42 -10.65 13.80
C ALA A 132 6.82 -11.23 13.53
N GLU A 133 7.01 -11.87 12.38
CA GLU A 133 8.27 -12.47 11.94
C GLU A 133 9.16 -11.50 11.11
N ASP A 134 8.74 -10.25 10.89
CA ASP A 134 9.50 -9.26 10.10
C ASP A 134 10.35 -8.35 11.00
N ASP A 135 11.45 -8.90 11.50
CA ASP A 135 12.42 -8.16 12.33
C ASP A 135 13.11 -7.02 11.57
N GLU A 136 13.29 -7.18 10.26
CA GLU A 136 13.91 -6.15 9.42
C GLU A 136 13.04 -4.88 9.36
N ALA A 137 11.73 -5.03 9.14
CA ALA A 137 10.81 -3.89 9.15
C ALA A 137 10.75 -3.21 10.52
N PHE A 138 10.74 -4.00 11.61
CA PHE A 138 10.81 -3.46 12.97
C PHE A 138 12.08 -2.62 13.18
N ASP A 139 13.24 -3.15 12.77
CA ASP A 139 14.52 -2.48 12.93
C ASP A 139 14.61 -1.20 12.08
N ILE A 140 14.07 -1.20 10.87
CA ILE A 140 14.00 0.02 10.03
C ILE A 140 13.17 1.09 10.75
N TRP A 141 11.96 0.76 11.23
CA TRP A 141 11.10 1.72 11.93
C TRP A 141 11.74 2.25 13.20
N ASN A 142 12.31 1.38 14.03
CA ASN A 142 12.87 1.76 15.31
C ASN A 142 14.20 2.51 15.15
N LYS A 143 15.17 1.90 14.46
CA LYS A 143 16.56 2.36 14.45
C LYS A 143 16.84 3.39 13.37
N GLN A 144 16.17 3.31 12.22
CA GLN A 144 16.45 4.20 11.10
C GLN A 144 15.46 5.36 11.01
N VAL A 145 14.17 5.09 11.20
CA VAL A 145 13.14 6.13 11.19
C VAL A 145 13.00 6.82 12.55
N GLY A 146 13.24 6.09 13.65
CA GLY A 146 13.16 6.63 15.00
C GLY A 146 11.75 6.58 15.60
N VAL A 147 10.87 5.68 15.12
CA VAL A 147 9.57 5.46 15.76
C VAL A 147 9.80 4.75 17.10
N PRO A 148 9.27 5.27 18.22
CA PRO A 148 9.42 4.64 19.52
C PRO A 148 8.88 3.21 19.53
N ALA A 149 9.55 2.29 20.22
CA ALA A 149 9.21 0.86 20.19
C ALA A 149 7.77 0.59 20.65
N GLU A 150 7.25 1.37 21.60
CA GLU A 150 5.87 1.30 22.08
C GLU A 150 4.81 1.67 21.02
N LYS A 151 5.22 2.27 19.90
CA LYS A 151 4.38 2.61 18.75
C LYS A 151 4.59 1.67 17.55
N ILE A 152 5.42 0.64 17.70
CA ILE A 152 5.65 -0.39 16.67
C ILE A 152 5.02 -1.70 17.14
N ILE A 153 3.84 -2.00 16.62
CA ILE A 153 3.04 -3.16 17.02
C ILE A 153 3.35 -4.34 16.11
N ARG A 154 3.70 -5.49 16.69
CA ARG A 154 3.87 -6.74 15.95
C ARG A 154 2.55 -7.49 15.85
N ILE A 155 2.11 -7.80 14.63
CA ILE A 155 0.89 -8.57 14.38
C ILE A 155 1.25 -9.89 13.68
N GLY A 156 0.91 -11.00 14.34
CA GLY A 156 1.10 -12.35 13.79
C GLY A 156 -0.08 -12.81 12.95
N ASP A 157 -0.24 -14.13 12.82
CA ASP A 157 -1.36 -14.77 12.12
C ASP A 157 -2.68 -14.68 12.91
N ASN A 158 -3.19 -13.45 13.06
CA ASN A 158 -4.33 -13.11 13.92
C ASN A 158 -5.70 -13.49 13.35
N LYS A 159 -5.76 -14.07 12.14
CA LYS A 159 -7.00 -14.54 11.48
C LYS A 159 -7.14 -16.06 11.49
N GLY A 160 -6.36 -16.74 12.34
CA GLY A 160 -6.60 -18.14 12.71
C GLY A 160 -5.94 -19.20 11.83
N SER A 161 -5.10 -18.80 10.86
CA SER A 161 -4.32 -19.72 10.04
C SER A 161 -3.02 -19.09 9.54
N ARG A 162 -2.06 -19.92 9.11
CA ARG A 162 -0.75 -19.46 8.64
C ARG A 162 -0.91 -18.45 7.49
N TYR A 163 -0.23 -17.30 7.60
CA TYR A 163 -0.32 -16.17 6.67
C TYR A 163 -1.69 -15.49 6.59
N ALA A 164 -2.63 -15.85 7.46
CA ALA A 164 -3.87 -15.11 7.65
C ALA A 164 -3.64 -14.07 8.74
N SER A 165 -3.17 -12.90 8.31
CA SER A 165 -2.80 -11.78 9.17
C SER A 165 -3.34 -10.46 8.61
N ASP A 166 -3.44 -9.43 9.44
CA ASP A 166 -3.52 -8.04 8.96
C ASP A 166 -2.19 -7.57 8.37
N ASN A 167 -1.05 -8.04 8.90
CA ASN A 167 0.29 -7.69 8.42
C ASN A 167 0.87 -8.71 7.41
N PHE A 168 0.02 -9.50 6.75
CA PHE A 168 0.40 -10.31 5.60
C PHE A 168 -0.60 -10.08 4.47
N TRP A 169 -0.20 -9.32 3.47
CA TRP A 169 -1.08 -8.91 2.39
C TRP A 169 -1.10 -9.94 1.26
N GLN A 170 -2.30 -10.22 0.75
CA GLN A 170 -2.53 -11.16 -0.36
C GLN A 170 -3.51 -10.55 -1.34
N MET A 171 -3.17 -10.55 -2.63
CA MET A 171 -4.05 -10.07 -3.70
C MET A 171 -5.34 -10.89 -3.84
N GLY A 172 -5.19 -12.21 -3.72
CA GLY A 172 -6.20 -13.21 -4.06
C GLY A 172 -5.82 -14.52 -3.38
N ASP A 173 -6.52 -15.61 -3.72
CA ASP A 173 -6.12 -16.95 -3.28
C ASP A 173 -4.84 -17.43 -4.00
N THR A 174 -4.54 -16.82 -5.15
CA THR A 174 -3.28 -16.96 -5.88
C THR A 174 -2.77 -15.57 -6.29
N GLY A 175 -1.46 -15.47 -6.59
CA GLY A 175 -0.81 -14.24 -7.03
C GLY A 175 0.18 -13.66 -5.99
N PRO A 176 0.72 -12.45 -6.26
CA PRO A 176 1.70 -11.83 -5.39
C PRO A 176 1.17 -11.60 -3.95
N CYS A 177 1.99 -11.91 -2.96
CA CYS A 177 1.73 -11.72 -1.54
C CYS A 177 3.02 -11.50 -0.75
N GLY A 178 2.91 -11.09 0.52
CA GLY A 178 4.06 -10.97 1.42
C GLY A 178 3.72 -10.29 2.74
N PRO A 179 4.67 -10.27 3.70
CA PRO A 179 4.53 -9.47 4.90
C PRO A 179 4.41 -7.98 4.52
N CYS A 180 3.59 -7.25 5.26
CA CYS A 180 3.45 -5.81 5.10
C CYS A 180 3.62 -5.08 6.44
N THR A 181 3.88 -3.79 6.33
CA THR A 181 3.85 -2.84 7.43
C THR A 181 2.81 -1.77 7.12
N GLU A 182 2.02 -1.39 8.12
CA GLU A 182 0.95 -0.41 7.96
C GLU A 182 1.19 0.79 8.88
N ILE A 183 0.73 1.97 8.45
CA ILE A 183 0.84 3.22 9.21
C ILE A 183 -0.58 3.67 9.54
N PHE A 184 -0.82 3.95 10.83
CA PHE A 184 -2.10 4.42 11.34
C PHE A 184 -1.97 5.85 11.87
N TYR A 185 -3.06 6.60 11.79
CA TYR A 185 -3.22 7.95 12.34
C TYR A 185 -4.45 7.99 13.25
#